data_AF-A0A7C6Y591-F1
#
_entry.id   AF-A0A7C6Y591-F1
#
_cell.length_a   1.000
_cell.length_b   1.000
_cell.length_c   1.000
_cell.angle_alpha   90.00
_cell.angle_beta   90.00
_cell.angle_gamma   90.00
#
_symmetry.space_group_name_H-M   'P 1'
#
loop_
_entity.id
_entity.type
_entity.pdbx_description
1 polymer ?
#
loop_
_entity_poly.entity_id
_entity_poly.type
_entity_poly.pdbx_seq_one_letter_code
_entity_poly.pdbx_strand_id
1 'polypeptide(L)'
;MIIFGIFILAYPSIVMSTISIILGIFSIVFGVLMVLDFNQNRKTNNLIFGVILIAVGFVMVLKPGSIAKILSIFIGVLFLVVGTVGLVNHKRQGLSFDLIINILLIIGGVLMIIGNWVFVDMVGVILAIILIVYGCSIILNKVIR
;
A
#
# COMPACT_ATOMS: atom_id res chain seq x y z
N MET A 1 -1.87 23.19 -7.23
CA MET A 1 -1.16 21.93 -6.86
C MET A 1 -0.39 22.07 -5.55
N ILE A 2 0.41 23.11 -5.36
CA ILE A 2 1.17 23.32 -4.11
C ILE A 2 0.27 23.41 -2.87
N ILE A 3 -0.80 24.22 -2.92
CA ILE A 3 -1.79 24.37 -1.83
C ILE A 3 -2.43 23.01 -1.47
N PHE A 4 -2.73 22.20 -2.48
CA PHE A 4 -3.30 20.86 -2.30
C PHE A 4 -2.29 19.89 -1.67
N GLY A 5 -1.01 19.95 -2.07
CA GLY A 5 0.05 19.17 -1.45
C GLY A 5 0.29 19.54 0.02
N ILE A 6 0.24 20.83 0.37
CA ILE A 6 0.32 21.30 1.77
C ILE A 6 -0.88 20.80 2.59
N PHE A 7 -2.08 20.84 2.01
CA PHE A 7 -3.28 20.31 2.65
C PHE A 7 -3.18 18.80 2.94
N ILE A 8 -2.63 18.02 2.01
CA ILE A 8 -2.39 16.58 2.19
C ILE A 8 -1.35 16.33 3.30
N LEU A 9 -0.29 17.14 3.39
CA LEU A 9 0.70 17.04 4.46
C LEU A 9 0.11 17.34 5.85
N ALA A 10 -0.84 18.28 5.93
CA ALA A 10 -1.50 18.60 7.19
C ALA A 10 -2.44 17.48 7.67
N TYR A 11 -3.03 16.71 6.74
CA TYR A 11 -4.00 15.66 7.05
C TYR A 11 -3.82 14.39 6.20
N PRO A 12 -2.70 13.66 6.35
CA PRO A 12 -2.40 12.48 5.52
C PRO A 12 -3.43 11.36 5.70
N SER A 13 -3.97 11.20 6.91
CA SER A 13 -4.92 10.14 7.24
C SER A 13 -6.28 10.30 6.52
N ILE A 14 -6.71 11.55 6.27
CA ILE A 14 -7.96 11.85 5.54
C ILE A 14 -7.81 11.46 4.06
N VAL A 15 -6.63 11.72 3.50
CA VAL A 15 -6.32 11.45 2.09
C VAL A 15 -6.28 9.95 1.84
N MET A 16 -5.66 9.19 2.75
CA MET A 16 -5.68 7.73 2.71
C MET A 16 -7.08 7.15 2.79
N SER A 17 -7.90 7.71 3.67
CA SER A 17 -9.28 7.26 3.81
C SER A 17 -10.08 7.50 2.54
N THR A 18 -9.88 8.66 1.90
CA THR A 18 -10.52 9.01 0.63
C THR A 18 -10.09 8.07 -0.49
N ILE A 19 -8.79 7.81 -0.63
CA ILE A 19 -8.25 6.88 -1.64
C ILE A 19 -8.81 5.47 -1.41
N SER A 20 -8.88 5.01 -0.15
CA SER A 20 -9.43 3.70 0.21
C SER A 20 -10.91 3.57 -0.17
N ILE A 21 -11.70 4.62 0.06
CA ILE A 21 -13.13 4.62 -0.30
C ILE A 21 -13.30 4.59 -1.82
N ILE A 22 -12.56 5.41 -2.56
CA ILE A 22 -12.60 5.44 -4.02
C ILE A 22 -12.24 4.06 -4.59
N LEU A 23 -11.12 3.48 -4.15
CA LEU A 23 -10.70 2.14 -4.54
C LEU A 23 -11.75 1.08 -4.16
N GLY A 24 -12.37 1.20 -2.99
CA GLY A 24 -13.43 0.30 -2.54
C GLY A 24 -14.64 0.32 -3.46
N ILE A 25 -15.10 1.51 -3.86
CA ILE A 25 -16.22 1.68 -4.81
C ILE A 25 -15.85 1.06 -6.17
N PHE A 26 -14.66 1.38 -6.70
CA PHE A 26 -14.18 0.78 -7.94
C PHE A 26 -14.13 -0.75 -7.86
N SER A 27 -13.63 -1.31 -6.76
CA SER A 27 -13.55 -2.76 -6.53
C SER A 27 -14.93 -3.41 -6.48
N ILE A 28 -15.93 -2.76 -5.87
CA ILE A 28 -17.31 -3.26 -5.88
C ILE A 28 -17.86 -3.29 -7.31
N VAL A 29 -17.69 -2.19 -8.05
CA VAL A 29 -18.17 -2.10 -9.45
C VAL A 29 -17.54 -3.17 -10.32
N PHE A 30 -16.20 -3.31 -10.28
CA PHE A 30 -15.50 -4.35 -11.01
C PHE A 30 -15.88 -5.77 -10.59
N GLY A 31 -16.09 -6.00 -9.29
CA GLY A 31 -16.54 -7.28 -8.77
C GLY A 31 -17.94 -7.66 -9.29
N VAL A 32 -18.86 -6.70 -9.32
CA VAL A 32 -20.21 -6.90 -9.91
C VAL A 32 -20.09 -7.20 -11.40
N LEU A 33 -19.29 -6.46 -12.15
CA LEU A 33 -19.07 -6.72 -13.58
C LEU A 33 -18.54 -8.14 -13.82
N MET A 34 -17.57 -8.62 -13.02
CA MET A 34 -17.06 -9.99 -13.13
C MET A 34 -18.12 -11.06 -12.81
N VAL A 35 -19.00 -10.81 -11.83
CA VAL A 35 -20.11 -11.72 -11.51
C VAL A 35 -21.13 -11.78 -12.66
N LEU A 36 -21.42 -10.65 -13.30
CA LEU A 36 -22.29 -10.60 -14.47
C LEU A 36 -21.64 -11.32 -15.68
N ASP A 37 -20.33 -11.20 -15.83
CA ASP A 37 -19.55 -11.87 -16.88
C ASP A 37 -19.53 -13.40 -16.73
N PHE A 38 -19.61 -13.92 -15.50
CA PHE A 38 -19.80 -15.34 -15.26
C PHE A 38 -21.10 -15.86 -15.89
N ASN A 39 -22.18 -15.08 -15.81
CA ASN A 39 -23.47 -15.48 -16.35
C ASN A 39 -23.42 -15.67 -17.88
N GLN A 40 -22.53 -14.94 -18.57
CA GLN A 40 -22.34 -15.06 -20.01
C GLN A 40 -21.29 -16.11 -20.42
N ASN A 41 -20.15 -16.18 -19.72
CA ASN A 41 -19.01 -17.00 -20.14
C ASN A 41 -18.81 -18.30 -19.35
N ARG A 42 -19.60 -18.55 -18.30
CA ARG A 42 -19.54 -19.70 -17.36
C ARG A 42 -18.14 -20.08 -16.84
N LYS A 43 -17.19 -19.13 -16.81
CA LYS A 43 -15.86 -19.35 -16.22
C LYS A 43 -15.92 -19.21 -14.70
N THR A 44 -15.87 -20.31 -13.97
CA THR A 44 -15.97 -20.36 -12.49
C THR A 44 -14.99 -19.43 -11.77
N ASN A 45 -13.80 -19.21 -12.34
CA ASN A 45 -12.83 -18.27 -11.80
C ASN A 45 -13.39 -16.85 -11.67
N ASN A 46 -14.17 -16.37 -12.64
CA ASN A 46 -14.70 -15.00 -12.63
C ASN A 46 -15.69 -14.78 -11.48
N LEU A 47 -16.44 -15.82 -11.09
CA LEU A 47 -17.40 -15.72 -9.98
C LEU A 47 -16.68 -15.67 -8.63
N ILE A 48 -15.64 -16.51 -8.44
CA ILE A 48 -14.83 -16.51 -7.22
C ILE A 48 -14.11 -15.16 -7.07
N PHE A 49 -13.42 -14.68 -8.12
CA PHE A 49 -12.74 -13.39 -8.08
C PHE A 49 -13.71 -12.22 -7.91
N GLY A 50 -14.88 -12.26 -8.56
CA GLY A 50 -15.91 -11.22 -8.44
C GLY A 50 -16.46 -11.11 -7.02
N VAL A 51 -16.80 -12.24 -6.38
CA VAL A 51 -17.28 -12.26 -4.99
C VAL A 51 -16.20 -11.76 -4.03
N ILE A 52 -14.94 -12.17 -4.22
CA ILE A 52 -13.81 -11.67 -3.43
C ILE A 52 -13.66 -10.16 -3.61
N LEU A 53 -13.72 -9.63 -4.84
CA LEU A 53 -13.60 -8.19 -5.11
C LEU A 53 -14.70 -7.37 -4.45
N ILE A 54 -15.94 -7.87 -4.44
CA ILE A 54 -17.07 -7.22 -3.77
C ILE A 54 -16.83 -7.19 -2.25
N ALA A 55 -16.44 -8.33 -1.66
CA ALA A 55 -16.15 -8.40 -0.23
C ALA A 55 -15.01 -7.46 0.17
N VAL A 56 -13.93 -7.44 -0.62
CA VAL A 56 -12.79 -6.54 -0.43
C VAL A 56 -13.24 -5.08 -0.53
N GLY A 57 -13.97 -4.72 -1.58
CA GLY A 57 -14.45 -3.35 -1.76
C GLY A 57 -15.40 -2.89 -0.65
N PHE A 58 -16.26 -3.78 -0.16
CA PHE A 58 -17.14 -3.50 0.98
C PHE A 58 -16.34 -3.23 2.26
N VAL A 59 -15.31 -4.03 2.55
CA VAL A 59 -14.39 -3.81 3.68
C VAL A 59 -13.64 -2.49 3.53
N MET A 60 -13.20 -2.14 2.32
CA MET A 60 -12.47 -0.90 2.04
C MET A 60 -13.32 0.36 2.27
N VAL A 61 -14.63 0.30 1.97
CA VAL A 61 -15.57 1.42 2.19
C VAL A 61 -15.93 1.56 3.67
N LEU A 62 -16.17 0.45 4.37
CA LEU A 62 -16.57 0.49 5.79
C LEU A 62 -15.41 0.80 6.73
N LYS A 63 -14.20 0.36 6.39
CA LYS A 63 -12.98 0.61 7.17
C LYS A 63 -11.89 1.20 6.27
N PRO A 64 -12.00 2.50 5.94
CA PRO A 64 -10.97 3.21 5.21
C PRO A 64 -9.62 3.06 5.93
N GLY A 65 -8.60 2.61 5.19
CA GLY A 65 -7.26 2.32 5.75
C GLY A 65 -6.96 0.84 5.97
N SER A 66 -7.93 -0.07 5.80
CA SER A 66 -7.70 -1.52 5.94
C SER A 66 -6.69 -2.07 4.93
N ILE A 67 -6.67 -1.53 3.70
CA ILE A 67 -5.68 -1.91 2.66
C ILE A 67 -4.26 -1.69 3.15
N ALA A 68 -3.98 -0.50 3.69
CA ALA A 68 -2.64 -0.16 4.10
C ALA A 68 -2.18 -1.07 5.26
N LYS A 69 -3.12 -1.46 6.14
CA LYS A 69 -2.88 -2.48 7.17
C LYS A 69 -2.56 -3.84 6.59
N ILE A 70 -3.35 -4.30 5.63
CA ILE A 70 -3.17 -5.60 4.97
C ILE A 70 -1.82 -5.64 4.24
N LEU A 71 -1.48 -4.57 3.52
CA LEU A 71 -0.20 -4.43 2.82
C LEU A 71 0.97 -4.38 3.80
N SER A 72 0.86 -3.63 4.91
CA SER A 72 1.91 -3.56 5.93
C SER A 72 2.15 -4.93 6.57
N ILE A 73 1.09 -5.68 6.87
CA ILE A 73 1.20 -7.04 7.40
C ILE A 73 1.83 -7.96 6.37
N PHE A 74 1.40 -7.90 5.11
CA PHE A 74 1.94 -8.73 4.04
C PHE A 74 3.44 -8.48 3.83
N ILE A 75 3.84 -7.21 3.72
CA ILE A 75 5.25 -6.81 3.58
C ILE A 75 6.05 -7.19 4.83
N GLY A 76 5.50 -6.99 6.04
CA GLY A 76 6.14 -7.37 7.29
C GLY A 76 6.40 -8.88 7.38
N VAL A 77 5.43 -9.70 6.95
CA VAL A 77 5.60 -11.17 6.86
C VAL A 77 6.68 -11.53 5.84
N LEU A 78 6.71 -10.88 4.67
CA LEU A 78 7.78 -11.10 3.69
C LEU A 78 9.16 -10.77 4.27
N PHE A 79 9.28 -9.68 5.02
CA PHE A 79 10.53 -9.28 5.67
C PHE A 79 10.97 -10.30 6.71
N LEU A 80 10.03 -10.86 7.49
CA LEU A 80 10.32 -11.95 8.41
C LEU A 80 10.79 -13.21 7.68
N VAL A 81 10.13 -13.59 6.58
CA VAL A 81 10.54 -14.77 5.80
C VAL A 81 11.93 -14.57 5.19
N VAL A 82 12.17 -13.44 4.53
CA VAL A 82 13.48 -13.17 3.90
C VAL A 82 14.59 -13.08 4.96
N GLY A 83 14.34 -12.36 6.06
CA GLY A 83 15.33 -12.22 7.13
C GLY A 83 15.65 -13.56 7.81
N THR A 84 14.65 -14.39 8.08
CA THR A 84 14.86 -15.72 8.68
C THR A 84 15.56 -16.69 7.73
N VAL A 85 15.17 -16.74 6.45
CA VAL A 85 15.85 -17.55 5.43
C VAL A 85 17.31 -17.10 5.25
N GLY A 86 17.56 -15.79 5.24
CA GLY A 86 18.91 -15.23 5.15
C GLY A 86 19.79 -15.60 6.35
N LEU A 87 19.22 -15.68 7.55
CA LEU A 87 19.91 -16.15 8.76
C LEU A 87 20.24 -17.64 8.71
N VAL A 88 19.33 -18.49 8.23
CA VAL A 88 19.55 -19.94 8.12
C VAL A 88 20.60 -20.26 7.06
N ASN A 89 20.60 -19.54 5.94
CA ASN A 89 21.54 -19.75 4.83
C ASN A 89 22.92 -19.14 5.09
N HIS A 90 23.10 -18.43 6.21
CA HIS A 90 24.37 -17.79 6.53
C HIS A 90 25.41 -18.85 6.95
N LYS A 91 26.34 -19.16 6.05
CA LYS A 91 27.51 -19.99 6.38
C LYS A 91 28.35 -19.23 7.41
N ARG A 92 28.79 -19.94 8.47
CA ARG A 92 29.53 -19.40 9.63
C ARG A 92 30.91 -18.81 9.25
N GLN A 93 30.94 -17.70 8.55
CA GLN A 93 32.14 -16.94 8.26
C GLN A 93 31.90 -15.47 8.67
N GLY A 94 32.09 -15.20 9.96
CA GLY A 94 32.19 -13.86 10.53
C GLY A 94 30.94 -12.98 10.51
N LEU A 95 31.11 -11.77 11.02
CA LEU A 95 30.11 -10.71 11.06
C LEU A 95 30.05 -10.02 9.68
N SER A 96 29.38 -10.68 8.73
CA SER A 96 29.19 -10.14 7.39
C SER A 96 28.05 -9.11 7.38
N PHE A 97 28.11 -8.11 6.49
CA PHE A 97 27.03 -7.13 6.26
C PHE A 97 25.66 -7.81 6.08
N ASP A 98 25.64 -9.01 5.50
CA ASP A 98 24.43 -9.82 5.33
C ASP A 98 23.73 -10.20 6.64
N LEU A 99 24.47 -10.47 7.73
CA LEU A 99 23.85 -10.76 9.04
C LEU A 99 23.16 -9.52 9.59
N ILE A 100 23.80 -8.37 9.49
CA ILE A 100 23.25 -7.10 9.96
C ILE A 100 21.97 -6.78 9.18
N ILE A 101 21.98 -6.94 7.85
CA ILE A 101 20.81 -6.74 7.00
C ILE A 101 19.68 -7.71 7.38
N ASN A 102 19.97 -9.00 7.57
CA ASN A 102 18.95 -9.98 7.94
C ASN A 102 18.33 -9.72 9.33
N ILE A 103 19.14 -9.31 10.30
CA ILE A 103 18.65 -8.88 11.62
C ILE A 103 17.79 -7.62 11.48
N LEU A 104 18.23 -6.64 10.68
CA LEU A 104 17.43 -5.43 10.40
C LEU A 104 16.11 -5.76 9.73
N LEU A 105 16.10 -6.72 8.80
CA LEU A 105 14.89 -7.18 8.10
C LEU A 105 13.90 -7.82 9.07
N ILE A 106 14.36 -8.66 10.00
CA ILE A 106 13.48 -9.24 11.01
C ILE A 106 12.90 -8.15 11.91
N ILE A 107 13.75 -7.26 12.43
CA ILE A 107 13.32 -6.14 13.29
C ILE A 107 12.32 -5.25 12.54
N GLY A 108 12.63 -4.89 11.29
CA GLY A 108 11.76 -4.13 10.40
C GLY A 108 10.43 -4.83 10.14
N GLY A 109 10.44 -6.14 9.89
CA GLY A 109 9.23 -6.94 9.69
C GLY A 109 8.33 -6.96 10.93
N VAL A 110 8.90 -7.17 12.12
CA VAL A 110 8.16 -7.08 13.40
C VAL A 110 7.59 -5.67 13.60
N LEU A 111 8.39 -4.63 13.35
CA LEU A 111 7.96 -3.24 13.47
C LEU A 111 6.83 -2.90 12.48
N MET A 112 6.81 -3.46 11.26
CA MET A 112 5.74 -3.23 10.29
C MET A 112 4.43 -3.92 10.68
N ILE A 113 4.50 -5.06 11.36
CA ILE A 113 3.31 -5.79 11.84
C ILE A 113 2.68 -5.07 13.03
N ILE A 114 3.51 -4.59 13.97
CA ILE A 114 3.05 -3.92 15.20
C ILE A 114 2.73 -2.44 14.94
N GLY A 115 3.62 -1.74 14.23
CA GLY A 115 3.63 -0.29 13.99
C GLY A 115 2.80 0.13 12.78
N ASN A 116 1.62 -0.47 12.63
CA ASN A 116 0.71 -0.31 11.49
C ASN A 116 0.35 1.16 11.14
N TRP A 117 0.57 2.09 12.06
CA TRP A 117 0.26 3.50 11.91
C TRP A 117 1.23 4.23 10.97
N VAL A 118 2.52 3.88 10.99
CA VAL A 118 3.55 4.66 10.29
C VAL A 118 3.46 4.50 8.77
N PHE A 119 3.13 3.30 8.27
CA PHE A 119 3.10 3.04 6.83
C PHE A 119 1.98 3.80 6.12
N VAL A 120 0.82 3.95 6.76
CA VAL A 120 -0.35 4.65 6.21
C VAL A 120 -0.03 6.13 5.99
N ASP A 121 0.63 6.75 6.97
CA ASP A 121 0.97 8.18 6.89
C ASP A 121 2.09 8.43 5.87
N MET A 122 3.04 7.49 5.74
CA MET A 122 4.16 7.62 4.79
C MET A 122 3.71 7.72 3.33
N VAL A 123 2.72 6.92 2.91
CA VAL A 123 2.23 7.00 1.52
C VAL A 123 1.57 8.36 1.24
N GLY A 124 0.94 8.97 2.25
CA GLY A 124 0.27 10.27 2.14
C GLY A 124 1.28 11.40 2.05
N VAL A 125 2.34 11.31 2.86
CA VAL A 125 3.48 12.23 2.84
C VAL A 125 4.21 12.16 1.49
N ILE A 126 4.46 10.97 0.94
CA ILE A 126 5.10 10.81 -0.37
C ILE A 126 4.26 11.47 -1.47
N LEU A 127 2.94 11.22 -1.49
CA LEU A 127 2.01 11.85 -2.43
C LEU A 127 2.03 13.38 -2.33
N ALA A 128 2.05 13.91 -1.10
CA ALA A 128 2.12 15.34 -0.86
C ALA A 128 3.41 15.97 -1.41
N ILE A 129 4.56 15.35 -1.14
CA ILE A 129 5.86 15.80 -1.63
C ILE A 129 5.86 15.83 -3.16
N ILE A 130 5.37 14.77 -3.82
CA ILE A 130 5.28 14.70 -5.29
C ILE A 130 4.44 15.86 -5.84
N LEU A 131 3.28 16.14 -5.24
CA LEU A 131 2.39 17.22 -5.68
C LEU A 131 2.99 18.62 -5.49
N ILE A 132 3.77 18.82 -4.42
CA ILE A 132 4.46 20.09 -4.18
C ILE A 132 5.59 20.27 -5.20
N VAL A 133 6.42 19.24 -5.40
CA VAL A 133 7.54 19.28 -6.36
C VAL A 133 7.02 19.54 -7.78
N TYR A 134 5.97 18.83 -8.20
CA TYR A 134 5.36 19.02 -9.51
C TYR A 134 4.75 20.41 -9.66
N GLY A 135 4.07 20.91 -8.62
CA GLY A 135 3.56 22.27 -8.59
C GLY A 135 4.66 23.33 -8.72
N CYS A 136 5.82 23.11 -8.09
CA CYS A 136 6.98 24.00 -8.19
C CYS A 136 7.58 23.97 -9.61
N SER A 137 7.73 22.78 -10.20
CA SER A 137 8.25 22.59 -11.56
C SER A 137 7.43 23.36 -12.61
N ILE A 138 6.10 23.35 -12.51
CA ILE A 138 5.22 24.08 -13.44
C ILE A 138 5.44 25.60 -13.33
N ILE A 139 5.53 26.14 -12.12
CA ILE A 139 5.73 27.59 -11.91
C ILE A 139 7.10 28.00 -12.45
N LEU A 140 8.14 27.24 -12.11
CA LEU A 140 9.50 27.53 -12.56
C LEU A 140 9.59 27.50 -14.10
N ASN A 141 8.98 26.52 -14.76
CA ASN A 141 8.93 26.42 -16.21
C ASN A 141 8.13 27.56 -16.87
N LYS A 142 7.21 28.21 -16.13
CA LYS A 142 6.46 29.37 -16.60
C LYS A 142 7.18 30.70 -16.36
N VAL A 143 8.12 30.75 -15.43
CA VAL A 143 8.92 31.95 -15.09
C VAL A 143 10.20 32.04 -15.93
N ILE A 144 10.79 30.90 -16.31
CA ILE A 144 12.04 30.82 -17.09
C ILE A 144 11.77 30.95 -18.61
N ARG A 145 10.51 30.96 -19.04
CA ARG A 145 10.07 31.06 -20.44
C ARG A 145 9.43 32.41 -20.71
#